data_AF-F9FNM0-F1
#
_entry.id   AF-F9FNM0-F1
#
_cell.length_a   1.000
_cell.length_b   1.000
_cell.length_c   1.000
_cell.angle_alpha   90.00
_cell.angle_beta   90.00
_cell.angle_gamma   90.00
#
_symmetry.space_group_name_H-M   'P 1'
#
loop_
_entity.id
_entity.type
_entity.pdbx_description
1 polymer ?
#
loop_
_entity_poly.entity_id
_entity_poly.type
_entity_poly.pdbx_seq_one_letter_code
_entity_poly.pdbx_strand_id
1 'polypeptide(L)'
;MSAKKAWSPRCTQDDVRSKEIAQIFTTGSEQLFSPSDGLFEVEVAEVTSQGTQDICLVSESQLEEHVSKHHSFPPTSNSEEGQDEATKAFQASFFLLEPVYGWSHLPITHSGATKLFSALRVFPQIYRHMAAFGEKRFPRDEGFAGFDSETRVGSTGSLSSFECSYLLKYIEKRDDARPGSNPWSIRHALIYQKVSHEESELSHILIRLPLAVKKLLGSSVLNRSGESSSFIEDWTNLHITCLSSVDHNLHQFINYLDEEVDKLFKRVIMAGVEPDKLNEFDTLSSTTNDFKALQYLSDQLRRSWNVQRLSRTRQVISA
;
A
#
# COMPACT_ATOMS: atom_id res chain seq x y z
N MET A 1 27.98 43.95 -29.37
CA MET A 1 27.90 43.55 -27.94
C MET A 1 26.50 43.00 -27.70
N SER A 2 26.38 41.67 -27.65
CA SER A 2 25.09 40.96 -27.63
C SER A 2 24.69 40.66 -26.19
N ALA A 3 23.50 41.11 -25.78
CA ALA A 3 22.95 40.86 -24.45
C ALA A 3 22.41 39.43 -24.37
N LYS A 4 23.06 38.59 -23.54
CA LYS A 4 22.55 37.29 -23.13
C LYS A 4 21.31 37.49 -22.26
N LYS A 5 20.13 37.12 -22.77
CA LYS A 5 18.94 36.87 -21.94
C LYS A 5 19.22 35.61 -21.11
N ALA A 6 19.35 35.79 -19.81
CA ALA A 6 19.45 34.71 -18.84
C ALA A 6 18.15 33.89 -18.85
N TRP A 7 18.27 32.57 -19.04
CA TRP A 7 17.19 31.63 -18.77
C TRP A 7 16.99 31.54 -17.25
N SER A 8 15.74 31.77 -16.81
CA SER A 8 15.30 31.45 -15.47
C SER A 8 15.26 29.92 -15.29
N PRO A 9 15.83 29.35 -14.22
CA PRO A 9 15.66 27.94 -13.91
C PRO A 9 14.21 27.68 -13.49
N ARG A 10 13.55 26.69 -14.11
CA ARG A 10 12.29 26.10 -13.62
C ARG A 10 12.56 25.32 -12.32
N CYS A 11 12.83 26.02 -11.22
CA CYS A 11 13.18 25.44 -9.91
C CYS A 11 12.33 26.08 -8.81
N THR A 12 11.02 25.85 -8.83
CA THR A 12 10.13 26.39 -7.77
C THR A 12 9.07 25.40 -7.30
N GLN A 13 8.52 24.52 -8.15
CA GLN A 13 7.55 23.51 -7.68
C GLN A 13 8.21 22.26 -7.09
N ASP A 14 9.42 21.89 -7.53
CA ASP A 14 10.05 20.62 -7.17
C ASP A 14 10.69 20.64 -5.78
N ASP A 15 11.29 21.78 -5.40
CA ASP A 15 11.82 22.03 -4.05
C ASP A 15 10.68 22.15 -3.01
N VAL A 16 9.48 22.55 -3.45
CA VAL A 16 8.29 22.63 -2.58
C VAL A 16 7.83 21.24 -2.15
N ARG A 17 7.82 20.24 -3.04
CA ARG A 17 7.43 18.87 -2.66
C ARG A 17 8.34 18.29 -1.59
N SER A 18 9.66 18.37 -1.78
CA SER A 18 10.64 17.88 -0.79
C SER A 18 10.53 18.61 0.55
N LYS A 19 10.21 19.92 0.54
CA LYS A 19 9.97 20.70 1.76
C LYS A 19 8.64 20.36 2.44
N GLU A 20 7.57 20.19 1.69
CA GLU A 20 6.26 19.74 2.20
C GLU A 20 6.35 18.34 2.80
N ILE A 21 7.05 17.44 2.10
CA ILE A 21 7.43 16.11 2.59
C ILE A 21 8.13 16.24 3.94
N ALA A 22 9.26 16.96 4.00
CA ALA A 22 10.04 17.11 5.23
C ALA A 22 9.24 17.73 6.38
N GLN A 23 8.31 18.65 6.07
CA GLN A 23 7.45 19.27 7.07
C GLN A 23 6.40 18.29 7.61
N ILE A 24 5.75 17.48 6.76
CA ILE A 24 4.79 16.46 7.19
C ILE A 24 5.48 15.39 8.06
N PHE A 25 6.72 15.04 7.72
CA PHE A 25 7.56 14.08 8.44
C PHE A 25 7.94 14.50 9.87
N THR A 26 7.86 15.79 10.24
CA THR A 26 8.24 16.23 11.60
C THR A 26 7.19 15.93 12.67
N THR A 27 5.93 15.62 12.30
CA THR A 27 4.85 15.40 13.27
C THR A 27 4.34 13.96 13.20
N GLY A 28 4.73 13.11 14.16
CA GLY A 28 4.20 11.75 14.33
C GLY A 28 4.95 10.63 13.58
N SER A 29 6.09 10.92 12.96
CA SER A 29 6.87 9.94 12.19
C SER A 29 7.66 8.93 13.04
N GLU A 30 7.94 9.24 14.31
CA GLU A 30 8.67 8.36 15.23
C GLU A 30 7.98 7.01 15.43
N GLN A 31 6.64 6.95 15.29
CA GLN A 31 5.87 5.72 15.43
C GLN A 31 5.73 4.94 14.11
N LEU A 32 6.06 5.56 12.97
CA LEU A 32 5.82 4.98 11.65
C LEU A 32 7.05 4.21 11.13
N PHE A 33 8.24 4.77 11.31
CA PHE A 33 9.49 4.23 10.76
C PHE A 33 10.30 3.51 11.81
N SER A 34 11.15 2.58 11.39
CA SER A 34 12.12 1.96 12.28
C SER A 34 13.04 3.03 12.89
N PRO A 35 13.47 2.85 14.15
CA PRO A 35 14.53 3.68 14.71
C PRO A 35 15.83 3.47 13.92
N SER A 36 16.81 4.36 14.07
CA SER A 36 18.05 4.36 13.29
C SER A 36 18.88 3.07 13.43
N ASP A 37 18.72 2.35 14.55
CA ASP A 37 19.32 1.05 14.86
C ASP A 37 18.35 -0.13 14.67
N GLY A 38 17.15 0.15 14.16
CA GLY A 38 16.07 -0.82 13.95
C GLY A 38 16.21 -1.60 12.64
N LEU A 39 15.15 -2.37 12.33
CA LEU A 39 15.08 -3.17 11.11
C LEU A 39 15.04 -2.26 9.87
N PHE A 40 15.98 -2.50 8.95
CA PHE A 40 15.99 -1.93 7.61
C PHE A 40 15.95 -3.08 6.60
N GLU A 41 14.83 -3.20 5.89
CA GLU A 41 14.62 -4.25 4.89
C GLU A 41 13.64 -3.72 3.84
N VAL A 42 14.16 -3.42 2.66
CA VAL A 42 13.38 -2.98 1.50
C VAL A 42 13.63 -3.97 0.37
N GLU A 43 12.61 -4.74 0.02
CA GLU A 43 12.65 -5.60 -1.15
C GLU A 43 12.44 -4.73 -2.40
N VAL A 44 13.32 -4.87 -3.39
CA VAL A 44 13.27 -4.10 -4.63
C VAL A 44 13.29 -5.02 -5.82
N ALA A 45 12.38 -4.80 -6.77
CA ALA A 45 12.42 -5.41 -8.09
C ALA A 45 12.51 -4.32 -9.16
N GLU A 46 13.56 -4.39 -9.99
CA GLU A 46 13.78 -3.54 -11.15
C GLU A 46 13.47 -4.32 -12.42
N VAL A 47 12.55 -3.81 -13.24
CA VAL A 47 12.17 -4.38 -14.53
C VAL A 47 12.67 -3.45 -15.62
N THR A 48 13.54 -3.97 -16.47
CA THR A 48 14.11 -3.25 -17.61
C THR A 48 13.94 -4.06 -18.88
N SER A 49 14.29 -3.47 -20.03
CA SER A 49 14.37 -4.21 -21.30
C SER A 49 15.41 -5.34 -21.29
N GLN A 50 16.34 -5.36 -20.33
CA GLN A 50 17.36 -6.40 -20.18
C GLN A 50 16.90 -7.54 -19.25
N GLY A 51 15.71 -7.42 -18.66
CA GLY A 51 15.14 -8.38 -17.72
C GLY A 51 14.88 -7.78 -16.35
N THR A 52 14.58 -8.67 -15.40
CA THR A 52 14.19 -8.34 -14.03
C THR A 52 15.32 -8.63 -13.04
N GLN A 53 15.61 -7.66 -12.17
CA GLN A 53 16.60 -7.77 -11.10
C GLN A 53 15.92 -7.57 -9.74
N ASP A 54 16.06 -8.56 -8.86
CA ASP A 54 15.54 -8.51 -7.49
C ASP A 54 16.68 -8.34 -6.48
N ILE A 55 16.52 -7.42 -5.54
CA ILE A 55 17.52 -7.08 -4.52
C ILE A 55 16.79 -6.85 -3.18
N CYS A 56 17.34 -7.39 -2.09
CA CYS A 56 16.92 -6.99 -0.75
C CYS A 56 17.93 -6.00 -0.18
N LEU A 57 17.47 -4.78 0.10
CA LEU A 57 18.28 -3.71 0.67
C LEU A 57 18.17 -3.75 2.19
N VAL A 58 19.30 -4.00 2.86
CA VAL A 58 19.39 -4.18 4.31
C VAL A 58 20.03 -2.99 5.03
N SER A 59 20.37 -1.92 4.30
CA SER A 59 20.88 -0.68 4.90
C SER A 59 20.54 0.58 4.08
N GLU A 60 20.57 1.73 4.75
CA GLU A 60 20.39 3.04 4.08
C GLU A 60 21.43 3.30 2.98
N SER A 61 22.67 2.82 3.16
CA SER A 61 23.72 3.01 2.16
C SER A 61 23.45 2.25 0.86
N GLN A 62 22.89 1.03 0.98
CA GLN A 62 22.48 0.24 -0.18
C GLN A 62 21.30 0.88 -0.90
N LEU A 63 20.34 1.44 -0.15
CA LEU A 63 19.24 2.21 -0.73
C LEU A 63 19.75 3.44 -1.48
N GLU A 64 20.66 4.19 -0.88
CA GLU A 64 21.24 5.39 -1.52
C GLU A 64 22.01 5.06 -2.79
N GLU A 65 22.79 3.98 -2.79
CA GLU A 65 23.49 3.48 -3.99
C GLU A 65 22.49 3.05 -5.06
N HIS A 66 21.47 2.27 -4.69
CA HIS A 66 20.43 1.78 -5.60
C HIS A 66 19.69 2.93 -6.27
N VAL A 67 19.19 3.86 -5.45
CA VAL A 67 18.45 5.03 -5.90
C VAL A 67 19.34 5.95 -6.76
N SER A 68 20.60 6.13 -6.40
CA SER A 68 21.53 6.93 -7.22
C SER A 68 21.84 6.28 -8.56
N LYS A 69 21.78 4.95 -8.66
CA LYS A 69 22.01 4.22 -9.91
C LYS A 69 20.78 4.22 -10.83
N HIS A 70 19.59 4.07 -10.27
CA HIS A 70 18.35 3.84 -11.05
C HIS A 70 17.44 5.06 -11.15
N HIS A 71 17.57 6.05 -10.26
CA HIS A 71 16.69 7.22 -10.17
C HIS A 71 17.48 8.53 -10.00
N SER A 72 18.74 8.58 -10.46
CA SER A 72 19.51 9.81 -10.41
C SER A 72 18.85 10.90 -11.26
N PHE A 73 18.86 12.12 -10.73
CA PHE A 73 18.48 13.33 -11.47
C PHE A 73 19.20 13.36 -12.81
N PRO A 74 18.54 13.81 -13.90
CA PRO A 74 19.06 13.61 -15.24
C PRO A 74 20.48 14.19 -15.33
N PRO A 75 21.46 13.43 -15.87
CA PRO A 75 22.67 14.05 -16.32
C PRO A 75 22.25 15.07 -17.38
N THR A 76 22.83 16.27 -17.33
CA THR A 76 22.84 17.21 -18.46
C THR A 76 23.46 16.52 -19.67
N SER A 77 22.65 15.78 -20.43
CA SER A 77 23.03 15.24 -21.71
C SER A 77 22.93 16.37 -22.73
N ASN A 78 24.02 17.14 -22.83
CA ASN A 78 24.37 17.76 -24.09
C ASN A 78 24.79 16.61 -25.02
N SER A 79 23.84 16.01 -25.73
CA SER A 79 24.12 14.97 -26.72
C SER A 79 23.03 15.00 -27.79
N GLU A 80 23.33 15.79 -28.80
CA GLU A 80 23.07 15.61 -30.24
C GLU A 80 21.70 15.07 -30.67
N GLU A 81 20.98 15.96 -31.34
CA GLU A 81 19.88 15.67 -32.25
C GLU A 81 20.29 14.59 -33.26
N GLY A 82 19.51 13.52 -33.32
CA GLY A 82 19.44 12.62 -34.46
C GLY A 82 19.79 11.17 -34.15
N GLN A 83 18.77 10.39 -33.76
CA GLN A 83 18.60 8.99 -34.18
C GLN A 83 17.24 8.46 -33.71
N ASP A 84 16.64 7.65 -34.58
CA ASP A 84 15.37 6.91 -34.51
C ASP A 84 14.56 6.94 -33.20
N GLU A 85 13.26 7.23 -33.31
CA GLU A 85 12.21 6.93 -32.32
C GLU A 85 12.09 5.40 -32.11
N ALA A 86 13.13 4.76 -31.60
CA ALA A 86 13.00 3.48 -30.95
C ALA A 86 12.21 3.74 -29.66
N THR A 87 10.96 3.25 -29.63
CA THR A 87 10.05 3.35 -28.49
C THR A 87 10.81 2.95 -27.22
N LYS A 88 11.17 3.93 -26.39
CA LYS A 88 11.94 3.71 -25.17
C LYS A 88 11.10 2.79 -24.28
N ALA A 89 11.58 1.57 -24.03
CA ALA A 89 10.88 0.62 -23.19
C ALA A 89 10.75 1.18 -21.77
N PHE A 90 9.57 1.04 -21.15
CA PHE A 90 9.36 1.49 -19.78
C PHE A 90 10.26 0.71 -18.81
N GLN A 91 10.93 1.43 -17.92
CA GLN A 91 11.56 0.84 -16.73
C GLN A 91 10.55 0.87 -15.58
N ALA A 92 10.45 -0.20 -14.82
CA ALA A 92 9.59 -0.25 -13.64
C ALA A 92 10.36 -0.64 -12.38
N SER A 93 10.17 0.11 -11.30
CA SER A 93 10.79 -0.14 -9.99
C SER A 93 9.71 -0.41 -8.96
N PHE A 94 9.84 -1.51 -8.22
CA PHE A 94 8.90 -1.92 -7.19
C PHE A 94 9.61 -1.95 -5.84
N PHE A 95 9.24 -1.05 -4.92
CA PHE A 95 9.75 -1.03 -3.55
C PHE A 95 8.70 -1.65 -2.62
N LEU A 96 9.00 -2.80 -2.06
CA LEU A 96 8.14 -3.55 -1.14
C LEU A 96 8.63 -3.35 0.30
N LEU A 97 7.74 -2.85 1.14
CA LEU A 97 7.96 -2.62 2.57
C LEU A 97 7.03 -3.53 3.37
N GLU A 98 7.61 -4.49 4.08
CA GLU A 98 6.86 -5.55 4.75
C GLU A 98 7.01 -5.44 6.27
N PRO A 99 6.14 -4.66 6.94
CA PRO A 99 6.16 -4.60 8.40
C PRO A 99 5.77 -5.96 8.98
N VAL A 100 6.43 -6.34 10.09
CA VAL A 100 6.20 -7.63 10.78
C VAL A 100 4.73 -7.78 11.20
N TYR A 101 4.11 -6.68 11.66
CA TYR A 101 2.71 -6.65 12.06
C TYR A 101 2.03 -5.38 11.54
N GLY A 102 0.69 -5.36 11.53
CA GLY A 102 -0.06 -4.21 11.02
C GLY A 102 0.18 -2.90 11.78
N TRP A 103 0.61 -2.98 13.05
CA TRP A 103 0.95 -1.83 13.89
C TRP A 103 2.43 -1.81 14.26
N SER A 104 3.30 -2.51 13.52
CA SER A 104 4.73 -2.35 13.70
C SER A 104 5.24 -1.17 12.87
N HIS A 105 6.44 -0.72 13.18
CA HIS A 105 7.19 0.17 12.30
C HIS A 105 7.35 -0.43 10.91
N LEU A 106 7.40 0.43 9.90
CA LEU A 106 7.85 0.07 8.57
C LEU A 106 9.34 -0.29 8.63
N PRO A 107 9.81 -1.30 7.87
CA PRO A 107 11.19 -1.77 7.88
C PRO A 107 12.13 -0.82 7.12
N ILE A 108 12.01 0.48 7.38
CA ILE A 108 12.82 1.53 6.80
C ILE A 108 12.91 2.65 7.84
N THR A 109 14.07 3.28 7.94
CA THR A 109 14.26 4.44 8.80
C THR A 109 13.60 5.68 8.20
N HIS A 110 13.37 6.69 9.03
CA HIS A 110 12.90 7.99 8.56
C HIS A 110 13.82 8.59 7.48
N SER A 111 15.14 8.52 7.69
CA SER A 111 16.15 8.98 6.73
C SER A 111 16.05 8.22 5.41
N GLY A 112 15.98 6.88 5.47
CA GLY A 112 15.80 6.05 4.28
C GLY A 112 14.51 6.37 3.51
N ALA A 113 13.39 6.49 4.20
CA ALA A 113 12.12 6.86 3.59
C ALA A 113 12.18 8.24 2.92
N THR A 114 12.80 9.22 3.57
CA THR A 114 12.98 10.56 3.01
C THR A 114 13.82 10.51 1.73
N LYS A 115 14.92 9.74 1.71
CA LYS A 115 15.76 9.55 0.52
C LYS A 115 14.98 8.89 -0.62
N LEU A 116 14.27 7.80 -0.33
CA LEU A 116 13.43 7.09 -1.30
C LEU A 116 12.37 8.02 -1.91
N PHE A 117 11.59 8.71 -1.07
CA PHE A 117 10.49 9.55 -1.54
C PHE A 117 10.98 10.78 -2.29
N SER A 118 12.12 11.34 -1.89
CA SER A 118 12.75 12.45 -2.60
C SER A 118 13.21 12.04 -3.99
N ALA A 119 13.83 10.86 -4.11
CA ALA A 119 14.31 10.40 -5.40
C ALA A 119 13.18 10.02 -6.36
N LEU A 120 12.15 9.34 -5.86
CA LEU A 120 10.97 9.02 -6.67
C LEU A 120 10.05 10.24 -6.90
N ARG A 121 10.33 11.38 -6.23
CA ARG A 121 9.53 12.62 -6.24
C ARG A 121 8.06 12.35 -5.94
N VAL A 122 7.83 11.57 -4.89
CA VAL A 122 6.49 11.14 -4.46
C VAL A 122 5.66 12.36 -4.06
N PHE A 123 4.39 12.39 -4.44
CA PHE A 123 3.45 13.42 -4.02
C PHE A 123 3.15 13.35 -2.51
N PRO A 124 2.93 14.50 -1.85
CA PRO A 124 2.72 14.53 -0.40
C PRO A 124 1.50 13.73 0.09
N GLN A 125 0.51 13.44 -0.76
CA GLN A 125 -0.72 12.76 -0.38
C GLN A 125 -0.49 11.32 0.09
N ILE A 126 0.63 10.68 -0.29
CA ILE A 126 0.99 9.34 0.20
C ILE A 126 1.03 9.27 1.73
N TYR A 127 1.44 10.34 2.42
CA TYR A 127 1.59 10.34 3.89
C TYR A 127 0.28 10.10 4.61
N ARG A 128 -0.82 10.63 4.06
CA ARG A 128 -2.16 10.42 4.61
C ARG A 128 -2.49 8.94 4.69
N HIS A 129 -2.04 8.17 3.70
CA HIS A 129 -2.23 6.73 3.67
C HIS A 129 -1.19 6.01 4.52
N MET A 130 0.07 6.48 4.55
CA MET A 130 1.10 5.90 5.42
C MET A 130 0.78 6.03 6.91
N ALA A 131 0.01 7.04 7.33
CA ALA A 131 -0.48 7.17 8.70
C ALA A 131 -1.36 5.98 9.14
N ALA A 132 -1.80 5.11 8.23
CA ALA A 132 -2.47 3.86 8.58
C ALA A 132 -1.54 2.82 9.24
N PHE A 133 -0.23 2.96 9.08
CA PHE A 133 0.81 2.06 9.61
C PHE A 133 1.51 2.66 10.84
N GLY A 134 2.44 1.90 11.42
CA GLY A 134 3.19 2.30 12.61
C GLY A 134 2.53 1.87 13.93
N GLU A 135 3.23 2.13 15.03
CA GLU A 135 2.76 1.82 16.38
C GLU A 135 1.48 2.59 16.71
N LYS A 136 0.44 1.86 17.10
CA LYS A 136 -0.86 2.45 17.45
C LYS A 136 -1.28 2.02 18.84
N ARG A 137 -1.74 3.00 19.62
CA ARG A 137 -2.36 2.77 20.93
C ARG A 137 -3.83 2.38 20.83
N PHE A 138 -4.49 2.73 19.72
CA PHE A 138 -5.92 2.49 19.51
C PHE A 138 -6.25 2.28 18.02
N PRO A 139 -7.29 1.50 17.70
CA PRO A 139 -7.77 1.24 16.34
C PRO A 139 -8.52 2.44 15.73
N ARG A 140 -7.96 3.66 15.75
CA ARG A 140 -8.64 4.88 15.23
C ARG A 140 -8.73 4.93 13.70
N ASP A 141 -7.75 4.38 12.99
CA ASP A 141 -7.64 4.56 11.53
C ASP A 141 -8.15 3.34 10.74
N GLU A 142 -8.72 2.34 11.41
CA GLU A 142 -9.24 1.13 10.76
C GLU A 142 -10.44 1.42 9.86
N GLY A 143 -11.09 2.57 10.02
CA GLY A 143 -12.15 3.08 9.14
C GLY A 143 -11.64 3.85 7.92
N PHE A 144 -10.40 4.34 7.94
CA PHE A 144 -9.85 5.17 6.88
C PHE A 144 -9.65 4.35 5.61
N ALA A 145 -10.23 4.81 4.50
CA ALA A 145 -10.01 4.33 3.15
C ALA A 145 -9.99 5.58 2.27
N GLY A 146 -8.91 5.77 1.54
CA GLY A 146 -8.66 6.96 0.72
C GLY A 146 -8.09 6.55 -0.62
N PHE A 147 -8.35 7.39 -1.61
CA PHE A 147 -7.71 7.38 -2.91
C PHE A 147 -7.36 8.82 -3.21
N ASP A 148 -6.08 9.08 -3.44
CA ASP A 148 -5.59 10.37 -3.90
C ASP A 148 -4.84 10.12 -5.22
N SER A 149 -5.02 11.02 -6.18
CA SER A 149 -4.28 11.00 -7.43
C SER A 149 -3.88 12.39 -7.86
N GLU A 150 -2.79 12.45 -8.61
CA GLU A 150 -2.33 13.66 -9.28
C GLU A 150 -2.08 13.34 -10.75
N THR A 151 -2.52 14.24 -11.61
CA THR A 151 -2.36 14.11 -13.06
C THR A 151 -1.67 15.36 -13.57
N ARG A 152 -0.60 15.18 -14.32
CA ARG A 152 0.11 16.27 -14.98
C ARG A 152 -0.04 16.10 -16.47
N VAL A 153 -0.27 17.23 -17.12
CA VAL A 153 -0.44 17.32 -18.56
C VAL A 153 0.76 18.08 -19.11
N GLY A 154 1.40 17.51 -20.13
CA GLY A 154 2.54 18.11 -20.81
C GLY A 154 2.14 19.33 -21.63
N SER A 155 3.14 20.02 -22.18
CA SER A 155 2.95 21.22 -23.02
C SER A 155 2.09 20.97 -24.27
N THR A 156 2.04 19.73 -24.75
CA THR A 156 1.27 19.26 -25.91
C THR A 156 -0.19 18.92 -25.58
N GLY A 157 -0.59 18.99 -24.30
CA GLY A 157 -1.92 18.56 -23.86
C GLY A 157 -2.04 17.05 -23.61
N SER A 158 -0.97 16.26 -23.81
CA SER A 158 -0.94 14.84 -23.49
C SER A 158 -0.61 14.59 -22.01
N LEU A 159 -1.04 13.44 -21.47
CA LEU A 159 -0.67 13.00 -20.13
C LEU A 159 0.86 12.89 -20.02
N SER A 160 1.48 13.70 -19.15
CA SER A 160 2.94 13.63 -18.91
C SER A 160 3.25 12.71 -17.74
N SER A 161 2.47 12.78 -16.67
CA SER A 161 2.60 11.87 -15.54
C SER A 161 1.27 11.63 -14.85
N PHE A 162 1.10 10.43 -14.33
CA PHE A 162 -0.01 10.05 -13.46
C PHE A 162 0.54 9.46 -12.17
N GLU A 163 -0.03 9.85 -11.05
CA GLU A 163 0.38 9.37 -9.74
C GLU A 163 -0.87 9.05 -8.93
N CYS A 164 -0.87 7.93 -8.21
CA CYS A 164 -1.98 7.58 -7.34
C CYS A 164 -1.52 6.83 -6.09
N SER A 165 -2.31 6.98 -5.02
CA SER A 165 -2.12 6.28 -3.76
C SER A 165 -3.45 5.92 -3.12
N TYR A 166 -3.56 4.71 -2.60
CA TYR A 166 -4.74 4.29 -1.83
C TYR A 166 -4.42 3.21 -0.81
N LEU A 167 -5.31 3.10 0.17
CA LEU A 167 -5.33 1.98 1.12
C LEU A 167 -6.30 0.90 0.65
N LEU A 168 -5.76 -0.26 0.32
CA LEU A 168 -6.53 -1.46 0.02
C LEU A 168 -6.83 -2.21 1.29
N LYS A 169 -8.11 -2.38 1.67
CA LYS A 169 -8.48 -3.29 2.76
C LYS A 169 -8.75 -4.68 2.22
N TYR A 170 -8.24 -5.68 2.92
CA TYR A 170 -8.40 -7.08 2.53
C TYR A 170 -8.52 -7.96 3.78
N ILE A 171 -9.10 -9.15 3.60
CA ILE A 171 -9.25 -10.13 4.67
C ILE A 171 -8.24 -11.23 4.47
N GLU A 172 -7.59 -11.62 5.55
CA GLU A 172 -6.58 -12.68 5.55
C GLU A 172 -6.74 -13.57 6.77
N LYS A 173 -6.59 -14.87 6.54
CA LYS A 173 -6.59 -15.86 7.60
C LYS A 173 -5.28 -15.74 8.38
N ARG A 174 -5.39 -15.86 9.70
CA ARG A 174 -4.28 -15.85 10.64
C ARG A 174 -3.76 -17.26 10.80
N ASP A 175 -2.49 -17.47 10.44
CA ASP A 175 -1.82 -18.77 10.63
C ASP A 175 -1.58 -19.09 12.11
N ASP A 176 -1.54 -18.07 12.97
CA ASP A 176 -1.28 -18.16 14.41
C ASP A 176 -2.56 -18.26 15.27
N ALA A 177 -3.73 -18.40 14.66
CA ALA A 177 -5.00 -18.38 15.38
C ALA A 177 -5.14 -19.59 16.30
N ARG A 178 -5.36 -19.33 17.60
CA ARG A 178 -5.64 -20.39 18.58
C ARG A 178 -6.99 -21.05 18.27
N PRO A 179 -7.15 -22.36 18.52
CA PRO A 179 -8.45 -23.02 18.44
C PRO A 179 -9.50 -22.27 19.28
N GLY A 180 -10.66 -21.99 18.67
CA GLY A 180 -11.75 -21.25 19.32
C GLY A 180 -11.61 -19.71 19.31
N SER A 181 -10.54 -19.16 18.73
CA SER A 181 -10.41 -17.71 18.52
C SER A 181 -10.76 -17.32 17.08
N ASN A 182 -11.00 -16.04 16.82
CA ASN A 182 -11.25 -15.53 15.48
C ASN A 182 -10.02 -15.76 14.57
N PRO A 183 -10.13 -16.63 13.53
CA PRO A 183 -9.01 -16.95 12.67
C PRO A 183 -8.81 -15.91 11.56
N TRP A 184 -9.61 -14.86 11.51
CA TRP A 184 -9.56 -13.85 10.46
C TRP A 184 -9.01 -12.53 10.97
N SER A 185 -8.36 -11.81 10.06
CA SER A 185 -7.88 -10.46 10.29
C SER A 185 -8.26 -9.57 9.10
N ILE A 186 -8.79 -8.38 9.40
CA ILE A 186 -8.96 -7.31 8.42
C ILE A 186 -7.65 -6.53 8.40
N ARG A 187 -7.01 -6.49 7.24
CA ARG A 187 -5.71 -5.85 7.02
C ARG A 187 -5.87 -4.72 6.01
N HIS A 188 -4.83 -3.91 5.89
CA HIS A 188 -4.72 -2.92 4.84
C HIS A 188 -3.33 -2.99 4.19
N ALA A 189 -3.27 -2.66 2.91
CA ALA A 189 -2.06 -2.49 2.13
C ALA A 189 -2.03 -1.07 1.57
N LEU A 190 -0.84 -0.46 1.49
CA LEU A 190 -0.65 0.78 0.76
C LEU A 190 -0.23 0.45 -0.66
N ILE A 191 -0.96 0.97 -1.63
CA ILE A 191 -0.57 0.92 -3.02
C ILE A 191 -0.27 2.34 -3.44
N TYR A 192 0.96 2.56 -3.88
CA TYR A 192 1.37 3.78 -4.55
C TYR A 192 1.97 3.44 -5.91
N GLN A 193 1.57 4.17 -6.94
CA GLN A 193 2.12 4.07 -8.27
C GLN A 193 2.29 5.46 -8.87
N LYS A 194 3.42 5.66 -9.56
CA LYS A 194 3.69 6.82 -10.40
C LYS A 194 4.14 6.37 -11.77
N VAL A 195 3.45 6.87 -12.80
CA VAL A 195 3.75 6.71 -14.22
C VAL A 195 4.33 8.04 -14.71
N SER A 196 5.54 8.02 -15.26
CA SER A 196 6.20 9.17 -15.90
C SER A 196 6.41 8.83 -17.37
N HIS A 197 5.59 9.41 -18.27
CA HIS A 197 5.76 9.20 -19.70
C HIS A 197 7.00 9.94 -20.24
N GLU A 198 7.34 11.08 -19.64
CA GLU A 198 8.53 11.87 -20.00
C GLU A 198 9.83 11.11 -19.69
N GLU A 199 9.92 10.46 -18.53
CA GLU A 199 11.11 9.69 -18.11
C GLU A 199 11.06 8.23 -18.64
N SER A 200 9.87 7.77 -19.07
CA SER A 200 9.55 6.36 -19.37
C SER A 200 9.78 5.46 -18.16
N GLU A 201 9.35 5.94 -16.99
CA GLU A 201 9.56 5.29 -15.70
C GLU A 201 8.24 5.01 -14.98
N LEU A 202 8.18 3.87 -14.33
CA LEU A 202 7.06 3.42 -13.51
C LEU A 202 7.57 3.09 -12.10
N SER A 203 7.20 3.87 -11.10
CA SER A 203 7.66 3.68 -9.72
C SER A 203 6.53 3.23 -8.81
N HIS A 204 6.79 2.24 -7.96
CA HIS A 204 5.81 1.72 -7.02
C HIS A 204 6.36 1.65 -5.60
N ILE A 205 5.54 2.04 -4.63
CA ILE A 205 5.80 1.82 -3.21
C ILE A 205 4.63 1.01 -2.67
N LEU A 206 4.93 -0.20 -2.24
CA LEU A 206 3.93 -1.19 -1.85
C LEU A 206 4.19 -1.58 -0.41
N ILE A 207 3.20 -1.34 0.46
CA ILE A 207 3.32 -1.69 1.88
C ILE A 207 2.33 -2.79 2.21
N ARG A 208 2.83 -3.90 2.75
CA ARG A 208 2.04 -5.00 3.30
C ARG A 208 1.03 -5.58 2.29
N LEU A 209 1.53 -6.01 1.13
CA LEU A 209 0.68 -6.55 0.08
C LEU A 209 -0.01 -7.86 0.52
N PRO A 210 -1.24 -8.14 0.05
CA PRO A 210 -1.84 -9.45 0.22
C PRO A 210 -0.94 -10.53 -0.38
N LEU A 211 -0.79 -11.68 0.30
CA LEU A 211 0.08 -12.77 -0.17
C LEU A 211 -0.28 -13.24 -1.58
N ALA A 212 -1.56 -13.26 -1.93
CA ALA A 212 -2.04 -13.59 -3.27
C ALA A 212 -1.49 -12.61 -4.33
N VAL A 213 -1.48 -11.30 -4.02
CA VAL A 213 -0.94 -10.27 -4.90
C VAL A 213 0.57 -10.42 -5.04
N LYS A 214 1.30 -10.64 -3.93
CA LYS A 214 2.75 -10.87 -3.98
C LYS A 214 3.12 -12.05 -4.87
N LYS A 215 2.41 -13.18 -4.75
CA LYS A 215 2.64 -14.37 -5.58
C LYS A 215 2.39 -14.09 -7.05
N LEU A 216 1.30 -13.35 -7.37
CA LEU A 216 0.97 -12.97 -8.74
C LEU A 216 1.98 -11.97 -9.33
N LEU A 217 2.44 -10.99 -8.55
CA LEU A 217 3.51 -10.10 -8.95
C LEU A 217 4.81 -10.89 -9.20
N GLY A 218 5.16 -11.80 -8.28
CA GLY A 218 6.30 -12.70 -8.44
C GLY A 218 6.24 -13.50 -9.74
N SER A 219 5.09 -14.10 -10.06
CA SER A 219 4.94 -14.89 -11.29
C SER A 219 4.79 -14.05 -12.56
N SER A 220 4.22 -12.85 -12.49
CA SER A 220 3.88 -12.05 -13.68
C SER A 220 4.98 -11.05 -14.04
N VAL A 221 5.69 -10.52 -13.05
CA VAL A 221 6.72 -9.49 -13.19
C VAL A 221 8.13 -10.10 -13.15
N LEU A 222 8.34 -11.13 -12.33
CA LEU A 222 9.66 -11.75 -12.11
C LEU A 222 9.88 -13.01 -12.96
N ASN A 223 9.02 -13.29 -13.95
CA ASN A 223 9.23 -14.40 -14.86
C ASN A 223 10.51 -14.19 -15.68
N ARG A 224 11.51 -15.05 -15.43
CA ARG A 224 12.90 -14.96 -15.92
C ARG A 224 13.07 -15.26 -17.41
N SER A 225 12.00 -15.19 -18.21
CA SER A 225 12.05 -15.55 -19.64
C SER A 225 12.76 -14.51 -20.52
N GLY A 226 13.18 -13.36 -19.95
CA GLY A 226 13.92 -12.33 -20.69
C GLY A 226 13.05 -11.48 -21.63
N GLU A 227 11.76 -11.75 -21.71
CA GLU A 227 10.77 -10.91 -22.39
C GLU A 227 10.23 -9.87 -21.40
N SER A 228 10.09 -8.60 -21.83
CA SER A 228 9.49 -7.57 -20.99
C SER A 228 8.10 -8.01 -20.57
N SER A 229 7.84 -8.06 -19.25
CA SER A 229 6.51 -8.48 -18.80
C SER A 229 5.45 -7.52 -19.35
N SER A 230 4.47 -8.04 -20.09
CA SER A 230 3.30 -7.27 -20.52
C SER A 230 2.56 -6.63 -19.34
N PHE A 231 2.84 -7.11 -18.12
CA PHE A 231 2.36 -6.54 -16.87
C PHE A 231 2.74 -5.06 -16.71
N ILE A 232 3.96 -4.65 -17.08
CA ILE A 232 4.42 -3.26 -16.90
C ILE A 232 4.04 -2.35 -18.08
N GLU A 233 3.58 -2.92 -19.20
CA GLU A 233 3.13 -2.15 -20.38
C GLU A 233 1.80 -1.42 -20.10
N ASP A 234 0.95 -2.02 -19.27
CA ASP A 234 -0.29 -1.39 -18.80
C ASP A 234 -0.21 -1.14 -17.30
N TRP A 235 -0.09 0.14 -16.94
CA TRP A 235 0.01 0.60 -15.56
C TRP A 235 -1.18 0.15 -14.69
N THR A 236 -2.34 -0.13 -15.29
CA THR A 236 -3.55 -0.55 -14.57
C THR A 236 -3.47 -1.99 -14.05
N ASN A 237 -2.55 -2.82 -14.57
CA ASN A 237 -2.42 -4.24 -14.21
C ASN A 237 -2.19 -4.46 -12.72
N LEU A 238 -1.36 -3.62 -12.08
CA LEU A 238 -1.13 -3.67 -10.64
C LEU A 238 -2.45 -3.47 -9.89
N HIS A 239 -3.21 -2.45 -10.25
CA HIS A 239 -4.45 -2.10 -9.57
C HIS A 239 -5.53 -3.17 -9.77
N ILE A 240 -5.67 -3.70 -10.99
CA ILE A 240 -6.58 -4.81 -11.29
C ILE A 240 -6.23 -6.03 -10.45
N THR A 241 -4.94 -6.35 -10.33
CA THR A 241 -4.44 -7.48 -9.52
C THR A 241 -4.76 -7.26 -8.04
N CYS A 242 -4.43 -6.08 -7.51
CA CYS A 242 -4.72 -5.70 -6.13
C CYS A 242 -6.22 -5.79 -5.81
N LEU A 243 -7.06 -5.15 -6.62
CA LEU A 243 -8.51 -5.12 -6.40
C LEU A 243 -9.17 -6.49 -6.57
N SER A 244 -8.69 -7.30 -7.52
CA SER A 244 -9.22 -8.66 -7.73
C SER A 244 -8.86 -9.61 -6.57
N SER A 245 -7.82 -9.30 -5.78
CA SER A 245 -7.45 -10.12 -4.62
C SER A 245 -8.39 -9.96 -3.42
N VAL A 246 -9.17 -8.87 -3.35
CA VAL A 246 -10.01 -8.53 -2.19
C VAL A 246 -11.12 -9.57 -1.94
N ASP A 247 -11.68 -10.14 -3.01
CA ASP A 247 -12.81 -11.06 -2.91
C ASP A 247 -12.42 -12.45 -2.39
N HIS A 248 -11.13 -12.80 -2.43
CA HIS A 248 -10.64 -14.18 -2.24
C HIS A 248 -11.09 -14.79 -0.89
N ASN A 249 -10.98 -14.03 0.20
CA ASN A 249 -11.32 -14.49 1.55
C ASN A 249 -12.62 -13.87 2.09
N LEU A 250 -13.22 -12.93 1.36
CA LEU A 250 -14.36 -12.16 1.84
C LEU A 250 -15.57 -13.07 2.09
N HIS A 251 -15.87 -13.97 1.16
CA HIS A 251 -17.00 -14.89 1.30
C HIS A 251 -16.84 -15.83 2.50
N GLN A 252 -15.64 -16.41 2.67
CA GLN A 252 -15.34 -17.31 3.80
C GLN A 252 -15.43 -16.58 5.15
N PHE A 253 -15.01 -15.31 5.18
CA PHE A 253 -15.14 -14.47 6.36
C PHE A 253 -16.60 -14.13 6.71
N ILE A 254 -17.43 -13.83 5.71
CA ILE A 254 -18.86 -13.56 5.93
C ILE A 254 -19.55 -14.81 6.49
N ASN A 255 -19.31 -15.98 5.90
CA ASN A 255 -19.87 -17.24 6.39
C ASN A 255 -19.43 -17.51 7.84
N TYR A 256 -18.17 -17.22 8.18
CA TYR A 256 -17.68 -17.30 9.55
C TYR A 256 -18.42 -16.34 10.50
N LEU A 257 -18.64 -15.08 10.10
CA LEU A 257 -19.37 -14.13 10.93
C LEU A 257 -20.83 -14.57 11.14
N ASP A 258 -21.49 -15.09 10.10
CA ASP A 258 -22.85 -15.61 10.19
C ASP A 258 -22.94 -16.80 11.18
N GLU A 259 -21.97 -17.72 11.13
CA GLU A 259 -21.88 -18.82 12.09
C GLU A 259 -21.68 -18.33 13.54
N GLU A 260 -20.84 -17.32 13.75
CA GLU A 260 -20.60 -16.78 15.10
C GLU A 260 -21.83 -16.03 15.63
N VAL A 261 -22.55 -15.31 14.77
CA VAL A 261 -23.83 -14.67 15.12
C VAL A 261 -24.88 -15.71 15.49
N ASP A 262 -25.03 -16.78 14.71
CA ASP A 262 -25.99 -17.85 15.00
C ASP A 262 -25.67 -18.56 16.32
N LYS A 263 -24.39 -18.87 16.59
CA LYS A 263 -23.95 -19.45 17.87
C LYS A 263 -24.31 -18.55 19.04
N LEU A 264 -24.07 -17.24 18.91
CA LEU A 264 -24.37 -16.29 19.97
C LEU A 264 -25.87 -16.14 20.19
N PHE A 265 -26.65 -16.06 19.10
CA PHE A 265 -28.10 -15.97 19.17
C PHE A 265 -28.71 -17.19 19.87
N LYS A 266 -28.23 -18.40 19.57
CA LYS A 266 -28.62 -19.64 20.27
C LYS A 266 -28.32 -19.58 21.76
N ARG A 267 -27.15 -19.07 22.18
CA ARG A 267 -26.82 -18.91 23.61
C ARG A 267 -27.76 -17.94 24.32
N VAL A 268 -28.05 -16.79 23.71
CA VAL A 268 -28.95 -15.77 24.28
C VAL A 268 -30.38 -16.29 24.44
N ILE A 269 -30.91 -17.01 23.43
CA ILE A 269 -32.25 -17.61 23.52
C ILE A 269 -32.30 -18.67 24.62
N MET A 270 -31.32 -19.57 24.68
CA MET A 270 -31.29 -20.63 25.70
C MET A 270 -31.18 -20.06 27.12
N ALA A 271 -30.43 -18.98 27.32
CA ALA A 271 -30.34 -18.28 28.60
C ALA A 271 -31.67 -17.62 29.03
N GLY A 272 -32.52 -17.22 28.08
CA GLY A 272 -33.83 -16.63 28.35
C GLY A 272 -34.96 -17.63 28.61
N VAL A 273 -34.76 -18.91 28.29
CA VAL A 273 -35.82 -19.95 28.33
C VAL A 273 -35.78 -20.81 29.62
N GLU A 274 -34.68 -20.83 30.37
CA GLU A 274 -34.59 -21.57 31.66
C GLU A 274 -34.41 -20.64 32.88
N PRO A 275 -35.47 -19.94 33.34
CA PRO A 275 -35.38 -19.06 34.52
C PRO A 275 -35.20 -19.82 35.85
N ASP A 276 -35.59 -21.09 35.93
CA ASP A 276 -35.62 -21.84 37.20
C ASP A 276 -34.28 -22.46 37.61
N LYS A 277 -33.22 -22.30 36.80
CA LYS A 277 -31.84 -22.73 37.13
C LYS A 277 -30.88 -21.55 37.39
N LEU A 278 -31.40 -20.33 37.50
CA LEU A 278 -30.63 -19.09 37.71
C LEU A 278 -30.13 -18.91 39.16
N ASN A 279 -29.62 -19.98 39.77
CA ASN A 279 -28.80 -19.88 40.97
C ASN A 279 -27.37 -20.25 40.57
N GLU A 280 -26.63 -19.28 40.06
CA GLU A 280 -25.23 -19.02 40.39
C GLU A 280 -24.74 -17.82 39.55
N PHE A 281 -23.89 -17.00 40.16
CA PHE A 281 -23.51 -15.64 39.78
C PHE A 281 -22.74 -15.48 38.44
N ASP A 282 -22.86 -16.41 37.49
CA ASP A 282 -22.19 -16.40 36.18
C ASP A 282 -22.94 -15.60 35.10
N THR A 283 -24.20 -15.22 35.33
CA THR A 283 -25.07 -14.65 34.29
C THR A 283 -24.79 -13.20 33.93
N LEU A 284 -24.37 -12.33 34.86
CA LEU A 284 -24.08 -10.93 34.51
C LEU A 284 -22.76 -10.83 33.72
N SER A 285 -21.76 -11.63 34.10
CA SER A 285 -20.47 -11.70 33.41
C SER A 285 -20.60 -12.36 32.04
N SER A 286 -21.31 -13.49 31.94
CA SER A 286 -21.55 -14.16 30.65
C SER A 286 -22.38 -13.31 29.70
N THR A 287 -23.47 -12.69 30.18
CA THR A 287 -24.31 -11.79 29.37
C THR A 287 -23.53 -10.55 28.94
N THR A 288 -22.72 -9.96 29.83
CA THR A 288 -21.84 -8.83 29.46
C THR A 288 -20.79 -9.24 28.43
N ASN A 289 -20.24 -10.46 28.52
CA ASN A 289 -19.30 -10.99 27.54
C ASN A 289 -19.98 -11.30 26.20
N ASP A 290 -21.22 -11.79 26.19
CA ASP A 290 -22.00 -11.98 24.97
C ASP A 290 -22.38 -10.63 24.32
N PHE A 291 -22.72 -9.60 25.10
CA PHE A 291 -22.90 -8.24 24.55
C PHE A 291 -21.61 -7.65 23.98
N LYS A 292 -20.46 -7.86 24.64
CA LYS A 292 -19.14 -7.48 24.10
C LYS A 292 -18.82 -8.24 22.82
N ALA A 293 -19.16 -9.52 22.73
CA ALA A 293 -18.97 -10.33 21.53
C ALA A 293 -19.89 -9.88 20.39
N LEU A 294 -21.15 -9.54 20.67
CA LEU A 294 -22.06 -8.91 19.71
C LEU A 294 -21.53 -7.56 19.21
N GLN A 295 -21.06 -6.71 20.12
CA GLN A 295 -20.47 -5.43 19.75
C GLN A 295 -19.24 -5.65 18.86
N TYR A 296 -18.38 -6.61 19.21
CA TYR A 296 -17.22 -6.98 18.40
C TYR A 296 -17.63 -7.48 17.01
N LEU A 297 -18.61 -8.38 16.90
CA LEU A 297 -19.12 -8.88 15.62
C LEU A 297 -19.75 -7.77 14.77
N SER A 298 -20.53 -6.88 15.39
CA SER A 298 -21.08 -5.68 14.76
C SER A 298 -19.97 -4.78 14.21
N ASP A 299 -18.89 -4.57 14.97
CA ASP A 299 -17.75 -3.79 14.52
C ASP A 299 -17.01 -4.48 13.37
N GLN A 300 -16.84 -5.81 13.39
CA GLN A 300 -16.27 -6.58 12.27
C GLN A 300 -17.13 -6.52 11.00
N LEU A 301 -18.45 -6.60 11.13
CA LEU A 301 -19.41 -6.43 10.03
C LEU A 301 -19.33 -5.03 9.44
N ARG A 302 -19.25 -3.99 10.29
CA ARG A 302 -19.09 -2.61 9.81
C ARG A 302 -17.75 -2.39 9.10
N ARG A 303 -16.68 -3.07 9.52
CA ARG A 303 -15.37 -3.01 8.86
C ARG A 303 -15.37 -3.75 7.52
N SER A 304 -15.99 -4.93 7.44
CA SER A 304 -16.13 -5.67 6.17
C SER A 304 -17.05 -4.98 5.18
N TRP A 305 -18.04 -4.22 5.64
CA TRP A 305 -18.84 -3.34 4.79
C TRP A 305 -17.96 -2.34 4.01
N ASN A 306 -16.91 -1.80 4.63
CA ASN A 306 -15.97 -0.91 3.92
C ASN A 306 -15.15 -1.65 2.85
N VAL A 307 -14.85 -2.93 3.07
CA VAL A 307 -14.20 -3.80 2.07
C VAL A 307 -15.14 -4.05 0.89
N GLN A 308 -16.41 -4.37 1.16
CA GLN A 308 -17.45 -4.55 0.13
C GLN A 308 -17.80 -3.28 -0.64
N ARG A 309 -17.77 -2.11 0.01
CA ARG A 309 -18.04 -0.83 -0.66
C ARG A 309 -16.98 -0.52 -1.72
N LEU A 310 -15.73 -0.90 -1.47
CA LEU A 310 -14.63 -0.76 -2.44
C LEU A 310 -14.79 -1.74 -3.61
N SER A 311 -15.28 -2.98 -3.38
CA SER A 311 -15.49 -3.95 -4.45
C SER A 311 -16.75 -3.69 -5.30
N ARG A 312 -17.84 -3.15 -4.72
CA ARG A 312 -19.08 -2.83 -5.47
C ARG A 312 -18.95 -1.68 -6.48
N THR A 313 -18.02 -0.74 -6.29
CA THR A 313 -17.75 0.32 -7.28
C THR A 313 -17.27 -0.27 -8.62
N ARG A 314 -16.76 -1.51 -8.62
CA ARG A 314 -16.37 -2.27 -9.82
C ARG A 314 -17.55 -2.57 -10.76
N GLN A 315 -18.75 -2.80 -10.24
CA GLN A 315 -19.92 -3.13 -11.08
C GLN A 315 -20.49 -1.92 -11.84
N VAL A 316 -20.13 -0.70 -11.46
CA VAL A 316 -20.60 0.53 -12.13
C VAL A 316 -19.61 1.05 -13.16
N ILE A 317 -18.34 0.61 -13.11
CA ILE A 317 -17.29 1.03 -14.06
C ILE A 317 -17.11 0.02 -15.19
N SER A 318 -17.62 -1.21 -15.04
CA SER A 318 -17.60 -2.26 -16.08
C SER A 318 -18.94 -2.43 -16.83
N ALA A 319 -19.83 -1.45 -16.76
CA ALA A 319 -21.12 -1.40 -17.47
C ALA A 319 -21.22 -0.08 -18.23
#